data_AF-A0A953QB68-F1
#
_entry.id   AF-A0A953QB68-F1
#
_cell.length_a   1.000
_cell.length_b   1.000
_cell.length_c   1.000
_cell.angle_alpha   90.00
_cell.angle_beta   90.00
_cell.angle_gamma   90.00
#
_symmetry.space_group_name_H-M   'P 1'
#
loop_
_entity.id
_entity.type
_entity.pdbx_description
1 polymer ?
#
loop_
_entity_poly.entity_id
_entity_poly.type
_entity_poly.pdbx_seq_one_letter_code
_entity_poly.pdbx_strand_id
1 'polypeptide(L)' 'MPDTIRVLIWFGIGVFGAFSLATIALHRGEQINAMWLVVAAFCTYALGYRFYSRFVAAKVLALDPQRATPAERLE' A
#
# COMPACT_ATOMS: atom_id res chain seq x y z
N MET A 1 5.51 -16.84 3.60
CA MET A 1 5.69 -16.53 2.15
C MET A 1 7.16 -16.29 1.93
N PRO A 2 7.80 -16.88 0.92
CA PRO A 2 9.20 -16.56 0.64
C PRO A 2 9.31 -15.05 0.37
N ASP A 3 10.30 -14.41 0.97
CA ASP A 3 10.44 -12.94 0.96
C ASP A 3 10.52 -12.37 -0.46
N THR A 4 11.03 -13.15 -1.41
CA THR A 4 11.11 -12.83 -2.83
C THR A 4 9.76 -12.60 -3.49
N ILE A 5 8.75 -13.45 -3.23
CA ILE A 5 7.40 -13.30 -3.82
C ILE A 5 6.76 -11.99 -3.35
N ARG A 6 6.92 -11.66 -2.07
CA ARG A 6 6.39 -10.41 -1.51
C ARG A 6 7.05 -9.19 -2.16
N VAL A 7 8.36 -9.21 -2.37
CA VAL A 7 9.08 -8.14 -3.07
C VAL A 7 8.57 -8.00 -4.50
N LEU A 8 8.40 -9.11 -5.22
CA LEU A 8 7.91 -9.12 -6.60
C LEU A 8 6.51 -8.49 -6.72
N ILE A 9 5.60 -8.82 -5.79
CA ILE A 9 4.24 -8.27 -5.75
C ILE A 9 4.28 -6.75 -5.55
N TRP A 10 5.02 -6.25 -4.57
CA TRP A 10 5.09 -4.81 -4.29
C TRP A 10 5.79 -4.03 -5.40
N PHE A 11 6.78 -4.64 -6.04
CA PHE A 11 7.39 -4.08 -7.24
C PHE A 11 6.38 -3.97 -8.39
N GLY A 12 5.58 -5.02 -8.63
CA GLY A 12 4.51 -5.03 -9.62
C GLY A 12 3.47 -3.94 -9.37
N ILE A 13 3.02 -3.75 -8.11
CA ILE A 13 2.08 -2.69 -7.73
C ILE A 13 2.66 -1.30 -8.04
N GLY A 14 3.94 -1.09 -7.75
CA GLY A 14 4.63 0.18 -8.03
C GLY A 14 4.73 0.47 -9.53
N VAL A 15 5.15 -0.52 -10.32
CA VAL A 15 5.23 -0.40 -11.79
C VAL A 15 3.85 -0.14 -12.40
N PHE A 16 2.81 -0.83 -11.94
CA PHE A 16 1.46 -0.66 -12.46
C PHE A 16 0.86 0.72 -12.12
N GLY A 17 1.14 1.22 -10.91
CA GLY A 17 0.77 2.57 -10.51
C GLY A 17 1.49 3.64 -11.33
N ALA A 18 2.80 3.49 -11.53
CA ALA A 18 3.60 4.39 -12.37
C ALA A 18 3.12 4.39 -13.83
N PHE A 19 2.79 3.22 -14.37
CA PHE A 19 2.24 3.09 -15.72
C PHE A 19 0.89 3.82 -15.84
N SER A 20 -0.01 3.63 -14.87
CA SER A 20 -1.31 4.32 -14.86
C SER A 20 -1.18 5.83 -14.78
N LEU A 21 -0.24 6.34 -13.99
CA LEU A 21 0.04 7.78 -13.96
C LEU A 21 0.68 8.28 -15.26
N ALA A 22 1.55 7.48 -15.89
CA ALA A 22 2.16 7.80 -17.16
C ALA A 22 1.13 7.88 -18.29
N THR A 23 0.17 6.96 -18.36
CA THR A 23 -0.90 7.01 -19.39
C THR A 23 -1.74 8.28 -19.23
N ILE A 24 -2.09 8.65 -18.00
CA ILE A 24 -2.83 9.91 -17.72
C ILE A 24 -2.02 11.14 -18.16
N ALA A 25 -0.71 11.15 -17.93
CA ALA A 25 0.14 12.30 -18.24
C ALA A 25 0.43 12.47 -19.74
N LEU A 26 0.56 11.35 -20.47
CA LEU A 26 0.95 11.33 -21.88
C LEU A 26 -0.23 11.50 -22.84
N HIS A 27 -1.42 10.99 -22.51
CA HIS A 27 -2.61 11.18 -23.34
C HIS A 27 -3.25 12.55 -23.09
N ARG A 28 -2.84 13.56 -23.86
CA ARG A 28 -3.44 14.91 -23.85
C ARG A 28 -4.34 15.10 -25.07
N GLY A 29 -5.63 15.37 -24.83
CA GLY A 29 -6.60 15.69 -25.89
C GLY A 29 -7.62 14.58 -26.20
N GLU A 30 -7.43 13.38 -25.66
CA GLU A 30 -8.43 12.30 -25.67
C GLU A 30 -9.15 12.21 -24.31
N GLN A 31 -10.38 11.69 -24.29
CA GLN A 31 -11.05 11.38 -23.03
C GLN A 31 -10.33 10.20 -22.36
N ILE A 32 -9.61 10.49 -21.28
CA ILE A 32 -8.95 9.47 -20.47
C ILE A 32 -10.04 8.68 -19.74
N ASN A 33 -10.04 7.35 -19.91
CA ASN A 33 -10.93 6.46 -19.18
C ASN A 33 -10.69 6.60 -17.66
N ALA A 34 -11.77 6.82 -16.90
CA ALA A 34 -11.76 6.93 -15.43
C ALA A 34 -11.04 5.76 -14.73
N MET A 35 -11.01 4.58 -15.36
CA MET A 35 -10.31 3.42 -14.84
C MET A 35 -8.83 3.68 -14.52
N TRP A 36 -8.13 4.48 -15.33
CA TRP A 36 -6.72 4.81 -15.09
C TRP A 36 -6.51 5.60 -13.79
N LEU A 37 -7.43 6.52 -13.49
CA LEU A 37 -7.40 7.30 -12.24
C LEU A 37 -7.66 6.40 -11.03
N VAL A 38 -8.63 5.48 -11.13
CA VAL A 38 -8.96 4.53 -10.06
C VAL A 38 -7.78 3.60 -9.77
N VAL A 39 -7.13 3.08 -10.81
CA VAL A 39 -5.95 2.22 -10.66
C VAL A 39 -4.78 2.99 -10.04
N ALA A 40 -4.50 4.19 -10.54
CA ALA A 40 -3.44 5.04 -9.98
C ALA A 40 -3.67 5.36 -8.49
N ALA A 41 -4.91 5.70 -8.12
CA ALA A 41 -5.30 5.94 -6.74
C ALA A 41 -5.12 4.67 -5.89
N PHE A 42 -5.60 3.52 -6.37
CA PHE A 42 -5.48 2.24 -5.66
C PHE A 42 -4.02 1.87 -5.38
N CYS A 43 -3.14 1.94 -6.40
CA CYS A 43 -1.71 1.67 -6.24
C CYS A 43 -1.06 2.63 -5.23
N THR A 44 -1.43 3.92 -5.27
CA THR A 44 -0.90 4.93 -4.35
C THR A 44 -1.34 4.66 -2.91
N TYR A 45 -2.62 4.32 -2.69
CA TYR A 45 -3.14 3.95 -1.38
C TYR A 45 -2.53 2.66 -0.85
N ALA A 46 -2.30 1.66 -1.69
CA ALA A 46 -1.65 0.42 -1.28
C ALA A 46 -0.21 0.67 -0.76
N LEU A 47 0.56 1.51 -1.47
CA LEU A 47 1.89 1.92 -1.03
C LEU A 47 1.83 2.74 0.26
N GLY A 48 0.91 3.71 0.33
CA GLY A 48 0.66 4.51 1.52
C GLY A 48 0.34 3.63 2.73
N TYR A 49 -0.59 2.69 2.58
CA TYR A 49 -0.92 1.71 3.61
C TYR A 49 0.32 0.93 4.05
N ARG A 50 1.13 0.39 3.13
CA ARG A 50 2.31 -0.42 3.49
C ARG A 50 3.32 0.32 4.35
N PHE A 51 3.67 1.55 3.99
CA PHE A 51 4.71 2.30 4.71
C PHE A 51 4.14 3.05 5.91
N TYR A 52 2.98 3.67 5.77
CA TYR A 52 2.37 4.45 6.84
C TYR A 52 1.82 3.57 7.97
N SER A 53 1.22 2.41 7.66
CA SER A 53 0.75 1.49 8.71
C SER A 53 1.89 1.01 9.61
N ARG A 54 3.10 0.84 9.05
CA ARG A 54 4.29 0.47 9.82
C ARG A 54 4.74 1.59 10.74
N PHE A 55 4.69 2.83 10.28
CA PHE A 55 4.94 4.00 11.14
C PHE A 55 3.91 4.07 12.27
N VAL A 56 2.61 3.96 11.95
CA VAL A 56 1.54 3.98 12.95
C VAL A 56 1.72 2.86 13.98
N ALA A 57 1.97 1.63 13.54
CA ALA A 57 2.19 0.49 14.42
C ALA A 57 3.40 0.68 15.34
N ALA A 58 4.52 1.20 14.82
CA ALA A 58 5.78 1.29 15.56
C ALA A 58 5.90 2.54 16.44
N LYS A 59 5.32 3.68 16.03
CA LYS A 59 5.53 4.99 16.68
C LYS A 59 4.29 5.56 17.34
N VAL A 60 3.12 5.37 16.73
CA VAL A 60 1.87 5.94 17.27
C VAL A 60 1.25 4.98 18.27
N LEU A 61 1.05 3.72 17.86
CA LEU A 61 0.44 2.70 18.70
C LEU A 61 1.48 1.95 19.55
N ALA A 62 2.75 1.98 19.15
CA ALA A 62 3.84 1.24 19.79
C ALA A 62 3.42 -0.21 20.10
N LEU A 63 2.90 -0.91 19.09
CA LEU A 63 2.38 -2.27 19.25
C LEU A 63 3.49 -3.19 19.73
N ASP A 64 3.30 -3.74 20.93
CA ASP A 64 4.21 -4.69 21.56
C ASP A 64 3.54 -6.07 21.66
N PRO A 65 3.98 -7.07 20.86
CA PRO A 65 3.43 -8.42 20.92
C PRO A 65 3.77 -9.15 22.23
N GLN A 66 4.72 -8.66 23.03
CA GLN A 66 5.06 -9.24 24.35
C GLN A 66 4.13 -8.71 25.47
N ARG A 67 3.36 -7.66 25.20
CA ARG A 67 2.44 -7.06 26.16
C ARG A 67 1.09 -7.75 26.11
N ALA A 68 0.92 -8.82 26.89
CA ALA A 68 -0.35 -9.54 26.98
C ALA A 68 -1.51 -8.60 27.36
N THR A 69 -2.65 -8.81 26.73
CA THR A 69 -3.87 -8.03 26.97
C THR A 69 -4.49 -8.40 28.33
N PRO A 70 -5.35 -7.55 28.92
CA PRO A 70 -6.03 -7.88 30.18
C PRO A 70 -6.80 -9.20 30.14
N ALA A 71 -7.36 -9.56 28.97
CA ALA A 71 -8.07 -10.82 28.76
C ALA A 71 -7.17 -12.05 28.92
N GLU A 72 -5.87 -11.96 28.62
CA GLU A 72 -4.93 -13.09 28.81
C GLU A 72 -4.27 -13.12 30.20
N ARG A 73 -4.29 -12.01 30.96
CA ARG A 73 -3.64 -11.95 32.28
C ARG A 73 -4.56 -12.19 33.47
N LEU A 74 -5.88 -12.03 33.29
CA LEU A 74 -6.88 -12.08 34.36
C LEU A 74 -7.71 -13.38 34.35
N GLU A 75 -7.50 -14.27 33.38
CA GLU A 75 -7.92 -15.68 33.43
C GLU A 75 -6.96 -16.51 34.29
#